data_AF-A0A840Q1J2-F1
#
_entry.id   AF-A0A840Q1J2-F1
#
_cell.length_a   1.000
_cell.length_b   1.000
_cell.length_c   1.000
_cell.angle_alpha   90.00
_cell.angle_beta   90.00
_cell.angle_gamma   90.00
#
_symmetry.space_group_name_H-M   'P 1'
#
loop_
_entity.id
_entity.type
_entity.pdbx_description
1 polymer ?
#
loop_
_entity_poly.entity_id
_entity_poly.type
_entity_poly.pdbx_seq_one_letter_code
_entity_poly.pdbx_strand_id
1 'polypeptide(L)'
;MRAAQDGDGRSAEFAPVPADRRRWWRVDCRDVANSRRFLDVLVNRDRVVLVGPPGHSAALSAHGLGQLSAALRDAAVQARK
;
A
#
# COMPACT_ATOMS: atom_id res chain seq x y z
N MET A 1 -29.97 24.11 -15.68
CA MET A 1 -30.01 23.63 -14.29
C MET A 1 -29.08 22.43 -14.19
N ARG A 2 -28.17 22.43 -13.20
CA ARG A 2 -26.99 21.57 -13.06
C ARG A 2 -27.22 20.67 -11.83
N ALA A 3 -27.34 19.37 -12.03
CA ALA A 3 -27.44 18.33 -11.00
C ALA A 3 -27.22 16.98 -11.69
N ALA A 4 -26.49 15.99 -11.20
CA ALA A 4 -25.64 15.86 -10.03
C ALA A 4 -24.53 14.90 -10.49
N GLN A 5 -23.27 15.24 -10.26
CA GLN A 5 -22.15 14.35 -10.58
C GLN A 5 -22.07 13.29 -9.48
N ASP A 6 -22.60 12.11 -9.79
CA ASP A 6 -22.45 10.90 -8.98
C ASP A 6 -20.96 10.57 -8.89
N GLY A 7 -20.42 10.78 -7.69
CA GLY A 7 -19.01 10.59 -7.37
C GLY A 7 -18.70 9.11 -7.31
N ASP A 8 -18.45 8.53 -8.49
CA ASP A 8 -17.95 7.18 -8.65
C ASP A 8 -16.62 7.04 -7.91
N GLY A 9 -16.71 6.46 -6.71
CA GLY A 9 -15.61 6.14 -5.81
C GLY A 9 -14.74 5.03 -6.36
N ARG A 10 -14.12 5.26 -7.52
CA ARG A 10 -12.98 4.50 -8.05
C ARG A 10 -11.78 4.72 -7.15
N SER A 11 -11.89 4.19 -5.94
CA SER A 11 -10.75 3.72 -5.18
C SER A 11 -9.97 2.86 -6.15
N ALA A 12 -8.81 3.37 -6.57
CA ALA A 12 -7.93 2.72 -7.50
C ALA A 12 -7.72 1.28 -7.06
N GLU A 13 -8.49 0.36 -7.64
CA GLU A 13 -8.10 -1.02 -7.75
C GLU A 13 -6.81 -0.97 -8.56
N PHE A 14 -5.70 -0.91 -7.83
CA PHE A 14 -4.38 -1.23 -8.34
C PHE A 14 -4.52 -2.63 -8.91
N ALA A 15 -4.82 -2.69 -10.21
CA ALA A 15 -4.93 -3.92 -10.95
C ALA A 15 -3.70 -4.78 -10.63
N PRO A 16 -3.86 -6.07 -10.33
CA PRO A 16 -2.72 -6.93 -10.06
C PRO A 16 -1.88 -7.01 -11.33
N VAL A 17 -0.74 -6.29 -11.34
CA VAL A 17 0.28 -6.42 -12.37
C VAL A 17 0.73 -7.90 -12.41
N PRO A 18 0.77 -8.52 -13.61
CA PRO A 18 0.92 -9.96 -13.74
C PRO A 18 2.25 -10.47 -13.16
N ALA A 19 2.20 -11.73 -12.72
CA ALA A 19 3.21 -12.43 -11.96
C ALA A 19 4.57 -12.53 -12.67
N ASP A 20 5.47 -11.59 -12.40
CA ASP A 20 6.92 -11.81 -12.55
C ASP A 20 7.62 -11.50 -11.22
N ARG A 21 7.81 -12.58 -10.43
CA ARG A 21 8.49 -12.64 -9.12
C ARG A 21 8.00 -11.57 -8.11
N ARG A 22 7.12 -11.97 -7.19
CA ARG A 22 6.46 -11.12 -6.17
C ARG A 22 7.41 -10.09 -5.53
N ARG A 23 7.36 -8.87 -6.07
CA ARG A 23 8.03 -7.64 -5.61
C ARG A 23 7.04 -6.71 -4.90
N TRP A 24 6.02 -7.27 -4.26
CA TRP A 24 4.98 -6.48 -3.59
C TRP A 24 4.51 -7.16 -2.32
N TRP A 25 4.30 -6.36 -1.28
CA TRP A 25 3.80 -6.78 0.04
C TRP A 25 2.63 -5.89 0.43
N ARG A 26 1.62 -6.49 1.03
CA ARG A 26 0.51 -5.77 1.66
C ARG A 26 0.65 -5.85 3.17
N VAL A 27 0.64 -4.71 3.82
CA VAL A 27 0.73 -4.57 5.28
C VAL A 27 -0.60 -4.03 5.81
N ASP A 28 -1.17 -4.74 6.78
CA ASP A 28 -2.39 -4.29 7.46
C ASP A 28 -2.08 -3.07 8.34
N CYS A 29 -2.91 -2.03 8.23
CA CYS A 29 -2.82 -0.84 9.05
C CYS A 29 -4.21 -0.33 9.37
N ARG A 30 -4.29 0.70 10.22
CA ARG A 30 -5.52 1.44 10.44
C ARG A 30 -5.32 2.88 10.04
N ASP A 31 -6.38 3.62 9.83
CA ASP A 31 -6.28 5.08 9.80
C ASP A 31 -6.49 5.69 11.20
N VAL A 32 -6.40 7.02 11.29
CA VAL A 32 -6.67 7.77 12.53
C VAL A 32 -8.10 7.60 13.05
N ALA A 33 -9.04 7.22 12.20
CA ALA A 33 -10.42 6.89 12.58
C ALA A 33 -10.55 5.40 12.97
N ASN A 34 -9.44 4.69 13.15
CA ASN A 34 -9.37 3.26 13.50
C ASN A 34 -10.04 2.35 12.46
N SER A 35 -10.26 2.83 11.24
CA SER A 35 -10.78 1.99 10.16
C SER A 35 -9.66 1.14 9.58
N ARG A 36 -9.96 -0.13 9.28
CA ARG A 36 -8.99 -1.06 8.71
C ARG A 36 -8.61 -0.63 7.30
N ARG A 37 -7.31 -0.50 7.05
CA ARG A 37 -6.70 -0.06 5.79
C ARG A 37 -5.48 -0.92 5.47
N PHE A 38 -4.86 -0.65 4.33
CA PHE A 38 -3.68 -1.37 3.87
C PHE A 38 -2.63 -0.40 3.35
N LEU A 39 -1.36 -0.76 3.56
CA LEU A 39 -0.19 -0.17 2.95
C LEU A 39 0.37 -1.18 1.96
N ASP A 40 0.68 -0.76 0.74
CA ASP A 40 1.36 -1.61 -0.22
C ASP A 40 2.84 -1.17 -0.33
N VAL A 41 3.75 -2.12 -0.22
CA VAL A 41 5.19 -1.94 -0.44
C VAL A 41 5.53 -2.59 -1.77
N LEU A 42 6.18 -1.88 -2.68
CA LEU A 42 6.54 -2.37 -4.00
C LEU A 42 8.03 -2.15 -4.25
N VAL A 43 8.65 -3.04 -5.02
CA VAL A 43 9.99 -2.83 -5.56
C VAL A 43 9.88 -2.53 -7.06
N ASN A 44 10.32 -1.34 -7.43
CA ASN A 44 10.44 -0.91 -8.81
C ASN A 44 11.92 -0.72 -9.15
N ARG A 45 12.51 -1.72 -9.82
CA ARG A 45 13.95 -1.78 -10.10
C ARG A 45 14.77 -1.62 -8.82
N ASP A 46 15.53 -0.53 -8.68
CA ASP A 46 16.37 -0.18 -7.53
C ASP A 46 15.62 0.55 -6.40
N ARG A 47 14.32 0.82 -6.56
CA ARG A 47 13.55 1.66 -5.64
C ARG A 47 12.49 0.87 -4.89
N VAL A 48 12.38 1.15 -3.60
CA VAL A 48 11.26 0.70 -2.76
C VAL A 48 10.22 1.82 -2.71
N VAL A 49 8.99 1.52 -3.10
CA VAL A 49 7.85 2.43 -3.13
C VAL A 49 6.86 2.00 -2.06
N LEU A 50 6.49 2.92 -1.16
CA LEU A 50 5.40 2.70 -0.21
C LEU A 50 4.18 3.48 -0.67
N VAL A 51 3.07 2.77 -0.83
CA VAL A 51 1.77 3.34 -1.16
C VAL A 51 0.89 3.29 0.08
N GLY A 52 0.64 4.48 0.63
CA GLY A 52 -0.29 4.66 1.74
C GLY A 52 -1.75 4.58 1.30
N PRO A 53 -2.68 4.37 2.26
CA PRO A 53 -4.10 4.47 1.98
C PRO A 53 -4.45 5.85 1.41
N PRO A 54 -5.26 5.92 0.33
CA PRO A 54 -5.53 7.17 -0.36
C PRO A 54 -6.26 8.15 0.56
N GLY A 55 -5.76 9.39 0.64
CA GLY A 55 -6.40 10.48 1.40
C GLY A 55 -6.40 10.32 2.92
N HIS A 56 -5.73 9.30 3.47
CA HIS A 56 -5.72 9.02 4.90
C HIS A 56 -4.31 8.77 5.41
N SER A 57 -4.06 9.13 6.67
CA SER A 57 -2.82 8.76 7.36
C SER A 57 -2.91 7.31 7.81
N ALA A 58 -1.90 6.51 7.49
CA ALA A 58 -1.77 5.16 8.03
C ALA A 58 -1.20 5.23 9.46
N ALA A 59 -1.99 4.77 10.42
CA ALA A 59 -1.58 4.44 11.77
C ALA A 59 -1.20 2.94 11.83
N LEU A 60 0.03 2.66 12.25
CA LEU A 60 0.54 1.30 12.42
C LEU A 60 0.57 0.94 13.90
N SER A 61 -0.05 -0.19 14.24
CA SER A 61 0.17 -0.83 15.54
C SER A 61 1.57 -1.44 15.60
N ALA A 62 2.07 -1.80 16.79
CA ALA A 62 3.38 -2.44 16.93
C ALA A 62 3.52 -3.70 16.04
N HIS A 63 2.44 -4.48 15.91
CA HIS A 63 2.38 -5.63 15.02
C HIS A 63 2.47 -5.24 13.53
N GLY A 64 1.72 -4.21 13.11
CA GLY A 64 1.78 -3.70 11.74
C GLY A 64 3.16 -3.12 11.39
N LEU A 65 3.81 -2.44 12.33
CA LEU A 65 5.17 -1.91 12.18
C LEU A 65 6.20 -3.03 12.02
N GLY A 66 6.04 -4.14 12.74
CA GLY A 66 6.87 -5.33 12.57
C GLY A 66 6.70 -5.96 11.18
N GLN A 67 5.46 -6.08 10.70
CA GLN A 67 5.18 -6.57 9.34
C GLN A 67 5.76 -5.65 8.26
N LEU A 68 5.63 -4.32 8.43
CA LEU A 68 6.24 -3.35 7.53
C LEU A 68 7.76 -3.47 7.50
N SER A 69 8.39 -3.60 8.68
CA SER A 69 9.84 -3.73 8.79
C SER A 69 10.35 -4.99 8.07
N ALA A 70 9.64 -6.11 8.20
CA ALA A 70 9.96 -7.36 7.50
C ALA A 70 9.80 -7.20 5.98
N ALA A 71 8.71 -6.59 5.52
CA ALA A 71 8.45 -6.32 4.11
C ALA A 71 9.51 -5.39 3.50
N LEU A 72 9.89 -4.31 4.19
CA LEU A 72 10.92 -3.38 3.74
C LEU A 72 12.30 -4.04 3.66
N ARG A 73 12.61 -4.93 4.60
CA ARG A 73 13.87 -5.68 4.57
C ARG A 73 13.94 -6.60 3.35
N ASP A 74 12.86 -7.31 3.04
CA ASP A 74 12.78 -8.17 1.85
C ASP A 74 12.86 -7.33 0.56
N ALA A 75 12.08 -6.24 0.52
CA ALA A 75 12.09 -5.28 -0.58
C ALA A 75 13.50 -4.71 -0.86
N ALA A 76 14.24 -4.36 0.20
CA ALA A 76 15.61 -3.86 0.07
C ALA A 76 16.58 -4.91 -0.47
N VAL A 77 16.41 -6.19 -0.14
CA VAL A 77 17.20 -7.28 -0.73
C VAL A 77 16.89 -7.43 -2.21
N GLN A 78 15.61 -7.35 -2.58
CA GLN A 78 15.20 -7.45 -3.99
C GLN A 78 15.63 -6.24 -4.84
N ALA A 79 15.62 -5.03 -4.29
CA ALA A 79 16.02 -3.82 -5.00
C ALA A 79 17.53 -3.73 -5.29
N ARG A 80 18.36 -4.47 -4.53
CA ARG A 80 19.82 -4.54 -4.74
C ARG A 80 20.24 -5.55 -5.79
N LYS A 81 19.31 -6.36 -6.29
CA LYS A 81 19.58 -7.47 -7.20
C LYS A 81 19.48 -7.02 -8.66
#